data_AF-A0A919T3T7-F1
#
_entry.id   AF-A0A919T3T7-F1
#
_cell.length_a   1.000
_cell.length_b   1.000
_cell.length_c   1.000
_cell.angle_alpha   90.00
_cell.angle_beta   90.00
_cell.angle_gamma   90.00
#
_symmetry.space_group_name_H-M   'P 1'
#
loop_
_entity.id
_entity.type
_entity.pdbx_description
1 polymer ?
#
loop_
_entity_poly.entity_id
_entity_poly.type
_entity_poly.pdbx_seq_one_letter_code
_entity_poly.pdbx_strand_id
1 'polypeptide(L)'
;MSKIDRYFADVAAIQATGKSSDGWITVARSSDGDLDVRIRRGMLRELTDREIAGEIRTALLAAVADHRRQYVQLRIDYFGSPVGAMAIDPSDITGQP
;
A
#
# COMPACT_ATOMS: atom_id res chain seq x y z
N MET A 1 13.74 4.20 25.59
CA MET A 1 12.86 4.48 24.44
C MET A 1 11.43 4.32 24.92
N SER A 2 10.60 5.37 24.81
CA SER A 2 9.23 5.32 25.32
C SER A 2 8.36 4.40 24.46
N LYS A 3 7.18 4.01 24.97
CA LYS A 3 6.19 3.23 24.20
C LYS A 3 5.78 3.96 22.91
N ILE A 4 5.75 5.29 22.94
CA ILE A 4 5.39 6.11 21.78
C ILE A 4 6.52 6.18 20.75
N ASP A 5 7.78 6.27 21.20
CA ASP A 5 8.95 6.27 20.29
C ASP A 5 9.04 4.93 19.55
N ARG A 6 8.77 3.83 20.26
CA ARG A 6 8.74 2.49 19.66
C ARG A 6 7.61 2.34 18.64
N TYR A 7 6.42 2.88 18.95
CA TYR A 7 5.31 2.90 18.01
C TYR A 7 5.68 3.61 16.70
N PHE A 8 6.27 4.81 16.76
CA PHE A 8 6.66 5.53 15.54
C PHE A 8 7.79 4.82 14.77
N ALA A 9 8.73 4.19 15.48
CA ALA A 9 9.76 3.37 14.83
C ALA A 9 9.16 2.17 14.08
N ASP A 10 8.20 1.47 14.69
CA ASP A 10 7.51 0.34 14.06
C ASP A 10 6.63 0.78 12.88
N VAL A 11 5.99 1.95 12.98
CA VAL A 11 5.24 2.55 11.85
C VAL A 11 6.16 2.92 10.69
N ALA A 12 7.32 3.52 10.97
CA ALA A 12 8.31 3.82 9.94
C ALA A 12 8.88 2.56 9.28
N ALA A 13 8.94 1.45 10.02
CA ALA A 13 9.41 0.16 9.53
C ALA A 13 8.38 -0.61 8.68
N ILE A 14 7.14 -0.13 8.51
CA ILE A 14 6.13 -0.83 7.71
C ILE A 14 6.62 -1.00 6.27
N GLN A 15 6.67 -2.26 5.84
CA GLN A 15 6.87 -2.66 4.46
C GLN A 15 5.55 -3.16 3.91
N ALA A 16 5.16 -2.70 2.73
CA ALA A 16 3.86 -3.04 2.16
C ALA A 16 4.01 -3.63 0.77
N THR A 17 3.13 -4.55 0.42
CA THR A 17 3.15 -5.17 -0.92
C THR A 17 1.78 -5.16 -1.56
N GLY A 18 1.77 -4.95 -2.87
CA GLY A 18 0.56 -4.96 -3.68
C GLY A 18 0.79 -5.73 -4.96
N LYS A 19 -0.20 -6.51 -5.38
CA LYS A 19 -0.21 -7.20 -6.67
C LYS A 19 -1.36 -6.68 -7.50
N SER A 20 -1.14 -6.55 -8.80
CA SER A 20 -2.21 -6.27 -9.74
C SER A 20 -3.15 -7.47 -9.88
N SER A 21 -4.37 -7.24 -10.38
CA SER A 21 -5.41 -8.27 -10.47
C SER A 21 -4.96 -9.50 -11.24
N ASP A 22 -4.29 -9.28 -12.36
CA ASP A 22 -3.82 -10.37 -13.24
C ASP A 22 -2.40 -10.85 -12.87
N GLY A 23 -1.83 -10.29 -11.81
CA GLY A 23 -0.51 -10.67 -11.29
C GLY A 23 0.65 -10.28 -12.20
N TRP A 24 0.44 -9.37 -13.16
CA TRP A 24 1.51 -8.86 -14.01
C TRP A 24 2.48 -7.95 -13.26
N ILE A 25 2.01 -7.21 -12.26
CA ILE A 25 2.81 -6.26 -11.50
C ILE A 25 2.76 -6.58 -10.01
N THR A 26 3.93 -6.52 -9.39
CA THR A 26 4.07 -6.48 -7.93
C THR A 26 4.76 -5.17 -7.54
N VAL A 27 4.16 -4.43 -6.62
CA VAL A 27 4.75 -3.25 -5.99
C VAL A 27 5.13 -3.62 -4.56
N ALA A 28 6.33 -3.26 -4.14
CA ALA A 28 6.76 -3.32 -2.76
C ALA A 28 7.19 -1.93 -2.29
N ARG A 29 6.63 -1.47 -1.17
CA ARG A 29 7.10 -0.28 -0.44
C ARG A 29 8.07 -0.72 0.64
N SER A 30 9.28 -0.18 0.60
CA SER A 30 10.30 -0.32 1.64
C SER A 30 10.02 0.61 2.83
N SER A 31 10.68 0.36 3.95
CA SER A 31 10.55 1.18 5.17
C SER A 31 11.06 2.62 5.00
N ASP A 32 11.99 2.86 4.07
CA ASP A 32 12.47 4.20 3.69
C ASP A 32 11.48 5.00 2.84
N GLY A 33 10.39 4.35 2.37
CA GLY A 33 9.40 4.95 1.50
C GLY A 33 9.64 4.72 0.01
N ASP A 34 10.73 4.06 -0.36
CA ASP A 34 10.99 3.71 -1.76
C ASP A 34 10.05 2.61 -2.25
N LEU A 35 9.77 2.64 -3.57
CA LEU A 35 8.91 1.69 -4.25
C LEU A 35 9.73 0.83 -5.23
N ASP A 36 9.73 -0.49 -5.04
CA ASP A 36 10.20 -1.47 -6.01
C ASP A 36 9.01 -1.99 -6.82
N VAL A 37 9.07 -1.83 -8.14
CA VAL A 37 8.02 -2.27 -9.08
C VAL A 37 8.57 -3.37 -9.95
N ARG A 38 8.01 -4.57 -9.80
CA ARG A 38 8.40 -5.76 -10.56
C ARG A 38 7.34 -6.09 -11.60
N ILE A 39 7.77 -6.10 -12.85
CA ILE A 39 6.95 -6.44 -14.01
C ILE A 39 7.24 -7.89 -14.41
N ARG A 40 6.19 -8.70 -14.49
CA ARG A 40 6.28 -10.09 -14.98
C ARG A 40 6.68 -10.08 -16.45
N ARG A 41 7.62 -10.95 -16.80
CA ARG A 41 8.10 -11.12 -18.18
C ARG A 41 6.93 -11.47 -19.10
N GLY A 42 6.87 -10.82 -20.26
CA GLY A 42 5.80 -11.01 -21.25
C GLY A 42 4.76 -9.89 -21.25
N MET A 43 4.58 -9.19 -20.12
CA MET A 43 3.56 -8.15 -19.95
C MET A 43 3.56 -7.13 -21.10
N LEU A 44 4.73 -6.54 -21.42
CA LEU A 44 4.84 -5.50 -22.45
C LEU A 44 4.57 -5.99 -23.89
N ARG A 45 4.48 -7.31 -24.09
CA ARG A 45 4.12 -7.91 -25.39
C ARG A 45 2.65 -8.26 -25.46
N GLU A 46 2.03 -8.52 -24.32
CA GLU A 46 0.66 -9.04 -24.21
C GLU A 46 -0.35 -7.95 -23.89
N LEU A 47 0.08 -6.84 -23.29
CA LEU A 47 -0.78 -5.75 -22.85
C LEU A 47 -0.52 -4.46 -23.62
N THR A 48 -1.60 -3.71 -23.82
CA THR A 48 -1.58 -2.33 -24.29
C THR A 48 -1.14 -1.36 -23.19
N ASP A 49 -0.74 -0.15 -23.55
CA ASP A 49 -0.37 0.91 -22.59
C ASP A 49 -1.47 1.18 -21.55
N ARG A 50 -2.74 1.09 -21.97
CA ARG A 50 -3.89 1.29 -21.09
C ARG A 50 -4.01 0.18 -20.05
N GLU A 51 -3.84 -1.06 -20.47
CA GLU A 51 -3.86 -2.23 -19.57
C GLU A 51 -2.66 -2.19 -18.62
N ILE A 52 -1.48 -1.81 -19.10
CA ILE A 52 -0.29 -1.60 -18.27
C ILE A 52 -0.56 -0.56 -17.18
N ALA A 53 -1.12 0.60 -17.55
CA ALA A 53 -1.49 1.63 -16.58
C ALA A 53 -2.52 1.12 -15.55
N GLY A 54 -3.49 0.30 -15.99
CA GLY A 54 -4.46 -0.34 -15.11
C GLY A 54 -3.83 -1.29 -14.09
N GLU A 55 -2.90 -2.12 -14.54
CA GLU A 55 -2.16 -3.06 -13.68
C GLU A 55 -1.28 -2.31 -12.68
N ILE A 56 -0.57 -1.26 -13.10
CA ILE A 56 0.24 -0.41 -12.21
C ILE A 56 -0.65 0.22 -11.13
N ARG A 57 -1.77 0.83 -11.54
CA ARG A 57 -2.71 1.48 -10.62
C ARG A 57 -3.25 0.49 -9.58
N THR A 58 -3.65 -0.70 -10.03
CA THR A 58 -4.17 -1.74 -9.14
C THR A 58 -3.12 -2.21 -8.14
N ALA A 59 -1.90 -2.48 -8.59
CA ALA A 59 -0.82 -2.92 -7.70
C ALA A 59 -0.45 -1.84 -6.66
N LEU A 60 -0.41 -0.56 -7.07
CA LEU A 60 -0.15 0.56 -6.15
C LEU A 60 -1.25 0.69 -5.09
N LEU A 61 -2.52 0.63 -5.50
CA LEU A 61 -3.65 0.69 -4.56
C LEU A 61 -3.64 -0.48 -3.58
N ALA A 62 -3.30 -1.69 -4.05
CA ALA A 62 -3.14 -2.85 -3.19
C ALA A 62 -2.01 -2.65 -2.16
N ALA A 63 -0.88 -2.06 -2.56
CA ALA A 63 0.23 -1.78 -1.64
C ALA A 63 -0.16 -0.72 -0.58
N VAL A 64 -0.91 0.32 -0.97
CA VAL A 64 -1.44 1.31 -0.02
C VAL A 64 -2.43 0.67 0.96
N ALA A 65 -3.32 -0.19 0.47
CA ALA A 65 -4.27 -0.91 1.31
C ALA A 65 -3.56 -1.82 2.32
N ASP A 66 -2.52 -2.53 1.89
CA ASP A 66 -1.71 -3.38 2.76
C ASP A 66 -0.94 -2.56 3.82
N HIS A 67 -0.28 -1.47 3.42
CA HIS A 67 0.36 -0.55 4.37
C HIS A 67 -0.62 -0.08 5.44
N ARG A 68 -1.81 0.34 5.02
CA ARG A 68 -2.84 0.83 5.92
C ARG A 68 -3.36 -0.24 6.86
N ARG A 69 -3.57 -1.47 6.36
CA ARG A 69 -3.94 -2.61 7.19
C ARG A 69 -2.90 -2.85 8.29
N GLN A 70 -1.62 -2.84 7.94
CA GLN A 70 -0.52 -3.02 8.89
C GLN A 70 -0.45 -1.88 9.92
N TYR A 71 -0.63 -0.63 9.48
CA TYR A 71 -0.69 0.53 10.36
C TYR A 71 -1.84 0.44 11.38
N VAL A 72 -3.03 0.04 10.92
CA VAL A 72 -4.20 -0.17 11.80
C VAL A 72 -3.89 -1.25 12.83
N GLN A 73 -3.30 -2.36 12.40
CA GLN A 73 -2.92 -3.46 13.29
C GLN A 73 -1.93 -3.01 14.35
N LEU A 74 -0.87 -2.30 13.97
CA LEU A 74 0.09 -1.73 14.94
C LEU A 74 -0.60 -0.82 15.95
N ARG A 75 -1.59 -0.01 15.55
CA ARG A 75 -2.29 0.80 16.54
C ARG A 75 -3.10 -0.06 17.51
N ILE A 76 -3.79 -1.09 17.02
CA ILE A 76 -4.54 -2.02 17.88
C ILE A 76 -3.58 -2.68 18.88
N ASP A 77 -2.42 -3.14 18.42
CA ASP A 77 -1.44 -3.83 19.26
C ASP A 77 -0.87 -2.90 20.35
N TYR A 78 -0.61 -1.63 20.03
CA TYR A 78 -0.04 -0.67 20.98
C TYR A 78 -1.07 -0.05 21.92
N PHE A 79 -2.27 0.26 21.43
CA PHE A 79 -3.23 1.12 22.13
C PHE A 79 -4.58 0.44 22.37
N GLY A 80 -4.79 -0.79 21.91
CA GLY A 80 -6.03 -1.54 22.06
C GLY A 80 -7.20 -0.98 21.23
N SER A 81 -6.92 -0.09 20.27
CA SER A 81 -7.96 0.63 19.53
C SER A 81 -7.51 1.00 18.12
N PRO A 82 -8.42 0.96 17.12
CA PRO A 82 -8.17 1.49 15.78
C PRO A 82 -8.50 2.99 15.65
N VAL A 83 -8.90 3.69 16.72
CA VAL A 83 -9.38 5.09 16.68
C VAL A 83 -8.29 6.09 16.27
N GLY A 84 -8.49 6.77 15.13
CA GLY A 84 -7.58 7.73 14.49
C GLY A 84 -6.85 7.21 13.24
N ALA A 85 -7.22 6.03 12.72
CA ALA A 85 -6.65 5.43 11.52
C ALA A 85 -7.73 5.59 10.45
N MET A 86 -8.03 6.84 10.12
CA MET A 86 -9.23 7.16 9.34
C MET A 86 -9.29 6.33 8.05
N ALA A 87 -10.49 5.82 7.78
CA ALA A 87 -10.94 5.43 6.46
C ALA A 87 -10.83 6.61 5.52
N ILE A 88 -9.83 6.57 4.63
CA ILE A 88 -9.98 7.26 3.35
C ILE A 88 -10.98 6.42 2.58
N ASP A 89 -12.17 6.98 2.35
CA ASP A 89 -13.10 6.43 1.39
C ASP A 89 -12.52 6.71 -0.01
N PRO A 90 -12.40 5.73 -0.91
CA PRO A 90 -11.96 5.98 -2.28
C PRO A 90 -12.76 7.09 -2.99
N SER A 91 -14.00 7.36 -2.57
CA SER A 91 -14.82 8.48 -3.08
C SER A 91 -14.30 9.86 -2.66
N ASP A 92 -13.57 9.98 -1.55
CA ASP A 92 -12.92 11.23 -1.11
C ASP A 92 -11.78 11.66 -2.05
N ILE A 93 -11.26 10.72 -2.86
CA ILE A 93 -10.14 10.97 -3.79
C ILE A 93 -10.64 11.47 -5.15
N THR A 94 -11.90 11.20 -5.51
CA THR A 94 -12.47 11.54 -6.82
C THR A 94 -13.10 12.93 -6.93
N GLY A 95 -13.17 13.71 -5.85
CA GLY A 95 -13.57 15.12 -5.91
C GLY A 95 -14.84 15.36 -6.72
N GLN A 96 -15.96 14.76 -6.31
CA GLN A 96 -17.28 15.26 -6.72
C GLN A 96 -18.10 15.55 -5.47
N PRO A 97 -18.85 16.68 -5.47
CA PRO A 97 -19.65 17.13 -4.33
C PRO A 97 -20.79 16.17 -3.98
#